data_AF-A0A2G9GV61-F1
#
_entry.id   AF-A0A2G9GV61-F1
#
_cell.length_a   1.000
_cell.length_b   1.000
_cell.length_c   1.000
_cell.angle_alpha   90.00
_cell.angle_beta   90.00
_cell.angle_gamma   90.00
#
_symmetry.space_group_name_H-M   'P 1'
#
loop_
_entity.id
_entity.type
_entity.pdbx_description
1 polymer ?
#
loop_
_entity_poly.entity_id
_entity_poly.type
_entity_poly.pdbx_seq_one_letter_code
_entity_poly.pdbx_strand_id
1 'polypeptide(L)'
;MAGYNFWGLPGWRCAFVIMGILSCLIGFLVFQFVVDPRRLSGAHEMGKMSDRENLIEDKSTRSATIWLESWAAMKMVMKVPTFQVIVLQGLVGMVPWTAIVFITLWFELIGFDHNSSATLVGIFAAGCALGSFFGGIIADRMSQKYPHAGRVMCAQFSAFMGIPFSLFLLRVIPQEVSSYYTYATTLFLMGFTISWCATATNGPVFAEVVPPKHRTMIYALDRAFEVSFSSFAAPIVGILSEKIYGYDSKSVDPVLGSTREAMALSRGLLAMMVVPFGLCSLFYSPLYWTFKQDREIARIASAKETEML
;
A
#
# COMPACT_ATOMS: atom_id res chain seq x y z
N MET A 1 -8.27 -20.77 13.46
CA MET A 1 -8.46 -21.81 12.41
C MET A 1 -7.16 -22.50 12.02
N ALA A 2 -6.01 -21.82 11.88
CA ALA A 2 -4.76 -22.44 11.43
C ALA A 2 -4.18 -23.54 12.37
N GLY A 3 -4.38 -23.44 13.69
CA GLY A 3 -3.90 -24.43 14.67
C GLY A 3 -4.80 -25.65 14.90
N TYR A 4 -5.92 -25.78 14.18
CA TYR A 4 -6.88 -26.87 14.38
C TYR A 4 -6.97 -27.74 13.11
N ASN A 5 -7.05 -29.06 13.31
CA ASN A 5 -7.35 -30.01 12.25
C ASN A 5 -8.86 -30.20 12.16
N PHE A 6 -9.45 -29.81 11.03
CA PHE A 6 -10.87 -30.03 10.75
C PHE A 6 -10.99 -31.27 9.88
N TRP A 7 -11.56 -32.35 10.43
CA TRP A 7 -11.79 -33.61 9.68
C TRP A 7 -10.51 -34.15 8.98
N GLY A 8 -9.37 -34.09 9.66
CA GLY A 8 -8.08 -34.54 9.11
C GLY A 8 -7.43 -33.58 8.10
N LEU A 9 -8.08 -32.47 7.76
CA LEU A 9 -7.51 -31.40 6.95
C LEU A 9 -6.89 -30.31 7.84
N PRO A 10 -5.67 -29.85 7.50
CA PRO A 10 -5.08 -28.68 8.16
C PRO A 10 -5.97 -27.45 7.99
N GLY A 11 -6.27 -26.74 9.08
CA GLY A 11 -7.24 -25.64 9.07
C GLY A 11 -6.90 -24.46 8.14
N TRP A 12 -5.64 -24.31 7.70
CA TRP A 12 -5.26 -23.33 6.67
C TRP A 12 -5.94 -23.60 5.31
N ARG A 13 -6.21 -24.86 4.97
CA ARG A 13 -6.92 -25.22 3.72
C ARG A 13 -8.37 -24.75 3.76
N CYS A 14 -9.04 -24.96 4.89
CA CYS A 14 -10.41 -24.48 5.11
C CYS A 14 -10.48 -22.95 5.02
N ALA A 15 -9.49 -22.24 5.56
CA ALA A 15 -9.41 -20.78 5.44
C ALA A 15 -9.35 -20.31 3.98
N PHE A 16 -8.52 -20.94 3.13
CA PHE A 16 -8.47 -20.61 1.71
C PHE A 16 -9.79 -20.89 0.97
N VAL A 17 -10.47 -21.99 1.29
CA VAL A 17 -11.77 -22.32 0.68
C VAL A 17 -12.81 -21.25 1.04
N ILE A 18 -12.89 -20.85 2.30
CA ILE A 18 -13.82 -19.80 2.75
C ILE A 18 -13.52 -18.47 2.04
N MET A 19 -12.25 -18.07 1.96
CA MET A 19 -11.84 -16.85 1.25
C MET A 19 -12.19 -16.91 -0.25
N GLY A 20 -12.03 -18.08 -0.88
CA GLY A 20 -12.42 -18.30 -2.27
C GLY A 20 -13.93 -18.15 -2.50
N ILE A 21 -14.74 -18.76 -1.65
CA ILE A 21 -16.22 -18.66 -1.72
C ILE A 21 -16.67 -17.21 -1.54
N LEU A 22 -16.11 -16.49 -0.56
CA LEU A 22 -16.41 -15.07 -0.34
C LEU A 22 -16.02 -14.21 -1.56
N SER A 23 -14.88 -14.51 -2.19
CA SER A 23 -14.45 -13.82 -3.41
C SER A 23 -15.39 -14.06 -4.59
N CYS A 24 -15.87 -15.30 -4.76
CA CYS A 24 -16.89 -15.63 -5.76
C CYS A 24 -18.21 -14.90 -5.50
N LEU A 25 -18.63 -14.81 -4.23
CA LEU A 25 -19.83 -14.06 -3.85
C LEU A 25 -19.71 -12.57 -4.19
N ILE A 26 -18.56 -11.94 -3.87
CA ILE A 26 -18.30 -10.54 -4.24
C ILE A 26 -18.33 -10.39 -5.76
N GLY A 27 -17.70 -11.29 -6.51
CA GLY A 27 -17.73 -11.28 -7.98
C GLY A 27 -19.15 -11.37 -8.55
N PHE A 28 -20.00 -12.22 -7.96
CA PHE A 28 -21.41 -12.33 -8.33
C PHE A 28 -22.19 -11.05 -8.02
N LEU A 29 -21.99 -10.44 -6.85
CA LEU A 29 -22.63 -9.16 -6.50
C LEU A 29 -22.20 -8.05 -7.46
N VAL A 30 -20.91 -7.98 -7.80
CA VAL A 30 -20.40 -7.02 -8.79
C VAL A 30 -21.07 -7.23 -10.15
N PHE A 31 -21.19 -8.48 -10.60
CA PHE A 31 -21.85 -8.81 -11.87
C PHE A 31 -23.32 -8.35 -11.89
N GLN A 32 -24.05 -8.49 -10.77
CA GLN A 32 -25.46 -8.15 -10.71
C GLN A 32 -25.74 -6.65 -10.53
N PHE A 33 -24.93 -5.95 -9.74
CA PHE A 33 -25.22 -4.58 -9.30
C PHE A 33 -24.39 -3.50 -9.99
N VAL A 34 -23.23 -3.82 -10.57
CA VAL A 34 -22.39 -2.80 -11.23
C VAL A 34 -22.90 -2.51 -12.64
N VAL A 35 -23.30 -1.27 -12.86
CA VAL A 35 -23.70 -0.76 -14.17
C VAL A 35 -22.47 -0.23 -14.91
N ASP A 36 -22.19 -0.74 -16.11
CA ASP A 36 -21.10 -0.22 -16.95
C ASP A 36 -21.48 1.17 -17.53
N PRO A 37 -20.77 2.25 -17.16
CA PRO A 37 -21.06 3.59 -17.67
C PRO A 37 -20.88 3.72 -19.19
N ARG A 38 -20.10 2.84 -19.84
CA ARG A 38 -19.96 2.84 -21.31
C ARG A 38 -21.22 2.39 -22.04
N ARG A 39 -22.07 1.57 -21.39
CA ARG A 39 -23.37 1.17 -21.97
C ARG A 39 -24.35 2.34 -22.05
N LEU A 40 -24.25 3.32 -21.14
CA LEU A 40 -25.07 4.54 -21.15
C LEU A 40 -24.68 5.48 -22.29
N SER A 41 -23.38 5.62 -22.58
CA SER A 41 -22.90 6.47 -23.70
C SER A 41 -23.21 5.87 -25.07
N GLY A 42 -23.14 4.54 -25.22
CA GLY A 42 -23.45 3.85 -26.49
C GLY A 42 -24.95 3.87 -26.86
N ALA A 43 -25.85 4.05 -25.90
CA ALA A 43 -27.28 4.19 -26.17
C ALA A 43 -27.61 5.54 -26.85
N HIS A 44 -26.80 6.57 -26.63
CA HIS A 44 -26.94 7.88 -27.28
C HIS A 44 -26.40 7.89 -28.73
N GLU A 45 -25.60 6.89 -29.12
CA GLU A 45 -25.05 6.73 -30.47
C GLU A 45 -25.83 5.71 -31.34
N MET A 46 -26.81 5.00 -30.77
CA MET A 46 -27.61 3.98 -31.47
C MET A 46 -28.48 4.53 -32.63
N GLY A 47 -28.52 5.86 -32.82
CA GLY A 47 -29.15 6.50 -33.98
C GLY A 47 -28.39 6.39 -35.31
N LYS A 48 -27.15 5.87 -35.31
CA LYS A 48 -26.33 5.69 -36.55
C LYS A 48 -25.98 4.22 -36.80
N MET A 49 -27.00 3.36 -36.91
CA MET A 49 -26.86 1.91 -37.19
C MET A 49 -26.71 1.61 -38.70
N SER A 50 -25.71 2.18 -39.40
CA SER A 50 -25.44 1.80 -40.81
C SER A 50 -23.99 1.43 -41.14
N ASP A 51 -23.01 1.64 -40.25
CA ASP A 51 -21.58 1.47 -40.59
C ASP A 51 -20.93 0.26 -39.91
N ARG A 52 -21.64 -0.87 -39.83
CA ARG A 52 -21.17 -2.05 -39.08
C ARG A 52 -20.16 -2.94 -39.80
N GLU A 53 -19.85 -2.67 -41.07
CA GLU A 53 -18.94 -3.49 -41.87
C GLU A 53 -17.49 -2.94 -41.91
N ASN A 54 -17.28 -1.65 -41.54
CA ASN A 54 -15.95 -1.02 -41.47
C ASN A 54 -15.24 -1.17 -40.09
N LEU A 55 -15.88 -1.78 -39.09
CA LEU A 55 -15.42 -1.78 -37.69
C LEU A 55 -14.34 -2.82 -37.35
N ILE A 56 -14.09 -3.82 -38.21
CA ILE A 56 -13.13 -4.89 -37.93
C ILE A 56 -11.70 -4.44 -38.26
N GLU A 57 -11.51 -3.64 -39.31
CA GLU A 57 -10.22 -3.05 -39.68
C GLU A 57 -9.86 -1.88 -38.74
N ASP A 58 -10.86 -1.11 -38.30
CA ASP A 58 -10.71 0.01 -37.35
C ASP A 58 -10.35 -0.45 -35.92
N LYS A 59 -10.62 -1.70 -35.54
CA LYS A 59 -10.33 -2.20 -34.17
C LYS A 59 -8.83 -2.36 -33.90
N SER A 60 -8.06 -2.73 -34.92
CA SER A 60 -6.60 -2.84 -34.88
C SER A 60 -5.95 -1.46 -34.81
N THR A 61 -6.38 -0.56 -35.69
CA THR A 61 -5.90 0.83 -35.77
C THR A 61 -6.28 1.62 -34.51
N ARG A 62 -7.52 1.47 -34.02
CA ARG A 62 -7.99 2.08 -32.77
C ARG A 62 -7.31 1.50 -31.54
N SER A 63 -7.00 0.20 -31.51
CA SER A 63 -6.18 -0.36 -30.43
C SER A 63 -4.77 0.19 -30.46
N ALA A 64 -4.12 0.26 -31.63
CA ALA A 64 -2.80 0.87 -31.78
C ALA A 64 -2.80 2.35 -31.36
N THR A 65 -3.83 3.11 -31.72
CA THR A 65 -4.03 4.51 -31.27
C THR A 65 -4.23 4.60 -29.76
N ILE A 66 -5.04 3.72 -29.15
CA ILE A 66 -5.22 3.67 -27.68
C ILE A 66 -3.91 3.34 -26.96
N TRP A 67 -3.12 2.41 -27.49
CA TRP A 67 -1.80 2.07 -26.93
C TRP A 67 -0.81 3.23 -27.07
N LEU A 68 -0.80 3.91 -28.22
CA LEU A 68 0.03 5.10 -28.44
C LEU A 68 -0.39 6.28 -27.55
N GLU A 69 -1.68 6.53 -27.40
CA GLU A 69 -2.23 7.54 -26.48
C GLU A 69 -1.92 7.20 -25.02
N SER A 70 -2.06 5.93 -24.63
CA SER A 70 -1.71 5.46 -23.30
C SER A 70 -0.21 5.59 -23.04
N TRP A 71 0.63 5.27 -24.02
CA TRP A 71 2.08 5.43 -23.94
C TRP A 71 2.50 6.90 -23.83
N ALA A 72 1.88 7.77 -24.63
CA ALA A 72 2.08 9.21 -24.53
C ALA A 72 1.65 9.75 -23.16
N ALA A 73 0.49 9.33 -22.66
CA ALA A 73 -0.01 9.69 -21.33
C ALA A 73 0.93 9.20 -20.22
N MET A 74 1.42 7.96 -20.29
CA MET A 74 2.42 7.44 -19.36
C MET A 74 3.71 8.26 -19.38
N LYS A 75 4.23 8.59 -20.57
CA LYS A 75 5.44 9.41 -20.71
C LYS A 75 5.25 10.82 -20.15
N MET A 76 4.07 11.39 -20.28
CA MET A 76 3.72 12.68 -19.67
C MET A 76 3.66 12.59 -18.15
N VAL A 77 3.01 11.56 -17.61
CA VAL A 77 2.93 11.30 -16.16
C VAL A 77 4.33 11.09 -15.56
N MET A 78 5.18 10.29 -16.21
CA MET A 78 6.56 10.03 -15.76
C MET A 78 7.45 11.26 -15.73
N LYS A 79 7.12 12.32 -16.48
CA LYS A 79 7.87 13.58 -16.48
C LYS A 79 7.49 14.51 -15.32
N VAL A 80 6.38 14.25 -14.62
CA VAL A 80 5.93 15.07 -13.51
C VAL A 80 6.89 14.87 -12.32
N PRO A 81 7.59 15.91 -11.84
CA PRO A 81 8.58 15.75 -10.78
C PRO A 81 7.93 15.33 -9.46
N THR A 82 6.71 15.78 -9.17
CA THR A 82 5.93 15.29 -8.02
C THR A 82 5.68 13.78 -8.10
N PHE A 83 5.38 13.24 -9.29
CA PHE A 83 5.20 11.81 -9.48
C PHE A 83 6.50 11.04 -9.23
N GLN A 84 7.63 11.50 -9.75
CA GLN A 84 8.92 10.86 -9.54
C GLN A 84 9.31 10.79 -8.06
N VAL A 85 9.08 11.88 -7.31
CA VAL A 85 9.35 11.94 -5.87
C VAL A 85 8.44 10.99 -5.09
N ILE A 86 7.14 10.95 -5.41
CA ILE A 86 6.20 10.04 -4.74
C ILE A 86 6.52 8.59 -5.06
N VAL A 87 6.81 8.24 -6.31
CA VAL A 87 7.22 6.88 -6.67
C VAL A 87 8.51 6.50 -5.93
N LEU A 88 9.53 7.36 -5.91
CA LEU A 88 10.77 7.07 -5.18
C LEU A 88 10.53 6.86 -3.67
N GLN A 89 9.68 7.68 -3.08
CA GLN A 89 9.22 7.52 -1.70
C GLN A 89 8.47 6.20 -1.51
N GLY A 90 7.59 5.85 -2.44
CA GLY A 90 6.77 4.65 -2.46
C GLY A 90 7.58 3.36 -2.52
N LEU A 91 8.57 3.31 -3.41
CA LEU A 91 9.51 2.20 -3.54
C LEU A 91 10.18 1.85 -2.20
N VAL A 92 10.63 2.88 -1.48
CA VAL A 92 11.26 2.72 -0.16
C VAL A 92 10.22 2.47 0.93
N GLY A 93 9.09 3.16 0.88
CA GLY A 93 8.01 3.07 1.85
C GLY A 93 7.30 1.72 1.86
N MET A 94 7.33 0.97 0.76
CA MET A 94 6.80 -0.40 0.69
C MET A 94 7.70 -1.44 1.35
N VAL A 95 8.99 -1.18 1.50
CA VAL A 95 9.93 -2.12 2.12
C VAL A 95 9.50 -2.48 3.56
N PRO A 96 9.18 -1.53 4.46
CA PRO A 96 8.66 -1.85 5.79
C PRO A 96 7.35 -2.63 5.77
N TRP A 97 6.44 -2.34 4.83
CA TRP A 97 5.17 -3.06 4.72
C TRP A 97 5.37 -4.54 4.42
N THR A 98 6.36 -4.89 3.61
CA THR A 98 6.71 -6.31 3.39
C THR A 98 7.41 -6.94 4.57
N ALA A 99 8.25 -6.18 5.30
CA ALA A 99 8.89 -6.69 6.51
C ALA A 99 7.84 -7.02 7.58
N ILE A 100 6.78 -6.20 7.71
CA ILE A 100 5.67 -6.42 8.65
C ILE A 100 4.97 -7.77 8.43
N VAL A 101 4.99 -8.34 7.22
CA VAL A 101 4.40 -9.68 6.96
C VAL A 101 5.09 -10.77 7.80
N PHE A 102 6.39 -10.62 8.08
CA PHE A 102 7.15 -11.56 8.93
C PHE A 102 6.92 -11.35 10.43
N ILE A 103 6.19 -10.31 10.86
CA ILE A 103 5.87 -10.12 12.29
C ILE A 103 5.03 -11.28 12.83
N THR A 104 4.15 -11.87 12.01
CA THR A 104 3.39 -13.06 12.42
C THR A 104 4.32 -14.23 12.77
N LEU A 105 5.29 -14.51 11.91
CA LEU A 105 6.32 -15.53 12.14
C LEU A 105 7.15 -15.20 13.38
N TRP A 106 7.51 -13.92 13.55
CA TRP A 106 8.25 -13.47 14.72
C TRP A 106 7.49 -13.72 16.04
N PHE A 107 6.18 -13.46 16.09
CA PHE A 107 5.37 -13.78 17.26
C PHE A 107 5.32 -15.28 17.55
N GLU A 108 5.19 -16.11 16.51
CA GLU A 108 5.25 -17.56 16.66
C GLU A 108 6.62 -18.04 17.19
N LEU A 109 7.72 -17.41 16.75
CA LEU A 109 9.07 -17.70 17.26
C LEU A 109 9.28 -17.28 18.73
N ILE A 110 8.56 -16.25 19.20
CA ILE A 110 8.53 -15.86 20.63
C ILE A 110 7.78 -16.91 21.47
N GLY A 111 6.94 -17.73 20.85
CA GLY A 111 6.10 -18.73 21.52
C GLY A 111 4.64 -18.30 21.71
N PHE A 112 4.17 -17.27 20.99
CA PHE A 112 2.73 -16.99 20.93
C PHE A 112 2.00 -18.06 20.12
N ASP A 113 0.83 -18.48 20.61
CA ASP A 113 -0.05 -19.35 19.83
C ASP A 113 -0.57 -18.65 18.56
N HIS A 114 -0.84 -19.44 17.52
CA HIS A 114 -1.32 -18.99 16.22
C HIS A 114 -2.56 -18.08 16.34
N ASN A 115 -3.46 -18.35 17.29
CA ASN A 115 -4.65 -17.53 17.48
C ASN A 115 -4.31 -16.14 18.05
N SER A 116 -3.35 -16.07 18.98
CA SER A 116 -2.89 -14.83 19.60
C SER A 116 -2.12 -13.97 18.60
N SER A 117 -1.22 -14.58 17.82
CA SER A 117 -0.48 -13.91 16.73
C SER A 117 -1.43 -13.37 15.66
N ALA A 118 -2.41 -14.16 15.21
CA ALA A 118 -3.43 -13.71 14.26
C ALA A 118 -4.26 -12.56 14.81
N THR A 119 -4.61 -12.60 16.11
CA THR A 119 -5.37 -11.52 16.75
C THR A 119 -4.55 -10.23 16.82
N LEU A 120 -3.26 -10.30 17.15
CA LEU A 120 -2.36 -9.13 17.17
C LEU A 120 -2.21 -8.49 15.79
N VAL A 121 -2.05 -9.31 14.75
CA VAL A 121 -2.00 -8.84 13.35
C VAL A 121 -3.36 -8.26 12.92
N GLY A 122 -4.47 -8.84 13.38
CA GLY A 122 -5.80 -8.29 13.18
C GLY A 122 -6.00 -6.93 13.84
N ILE A 123 -5.49 -6.74 15.07
CA ILE A 123 -5.49 -5.45 15.78
C ILE A 123 -4.64 -4.42 15.03
N PHE A 124 -3.48 -4.82 14.51
CA PHE A 124 -2.66 -3.97 13.64
C PHE A 124 -3.43 -3.55 12.39
N ALA A 125 -4.09 -4.49 11.71
CA ALA A 125 -4.90 -4.19 10.52
C ALA A 125 -6.09 -3.26 10.83
N ALA A 126 -6.76 -3.45 11.97
CA ALA A 126 -7.81 -2.55 12.44
C ALA A 126 -7.26 -1.14 12.74
N GLY A 127 -6.09 -1.06 13.36
CA GLY A 127 -5.34 0.19 13.55
C GLY A 127 -5.04 0.88 12.22
N CYS A 128 -4.55 0.14 11.21
CA CYS A 128 -4.31 0.66 9.87
C CYS A 128 -5.58 1.17 9.18
N ALA A 129 -6.71 0.49 9.33
CA ALA A 129 -7.98 0.92 8.74
C ALA A 129 -8.48 2.23 9.37
N LEU A 130 -8.47 2.31 10.70
CA LEU A 130 -8.84 3.53 11.43
C LEU A 130 -7.85 4.66 11.14
N GLY A 131 -6.55 4.37 11.15
CA GLY A 131 -5.51 5.33 10.83
C GLY A 131 -5.66 5.89 9.42
N SER A 132 -5.94 5.05 8.42
CA SER A 132 -6.18 5.48 7.05
C SER A 132 -7.36 6.45 6.94
N PHE A 133 -8.44 6.18 7.68
CA PHE A 133 -9.64 7.03 7.74
C PHE A 133 -9.38 8.37 8.44
N PHE A 134 -8.84 8.34 9.66
CA PHE A 134 -8.55 9.56 10.43
C PHE A 134 -7.42 10.38 9.79
N GLY A 135 -6.40 9.72 9.26
CA GLY A 135 -5.31 10.34 8.51
C GLY A 135 -5.82 11.11 7.30
N GLY A 136 -6.80 10.57 6.56
CA GLY A 136 -7.47 11.27 5.48
C GLY A 136 -8.21 12.53 5.96
N ILE A 137 -9.03 12.41 7.01
CA ILE A 137 -9.78 13.55 7.59
C ILE A 137 -8.84 14.65 8.08
N ILE A 138 -7.77 14.27 8.80
CA ILE A 138 -6.78 15.21 9.33
C ILE A 138 -6.05 15.89 8.18
N ALA A 139 -5.63 15.13 7.16
CA ALA A 139 -4.93 15.66 6.00
C ALA A 139 -5.80 16.62 5.19
N ASP A 140 -7.09 16.36 5.03
CA ASP A 140 -8.01 17.25 4.34
C ASP A 140 -8.22 18.56 5.12
N ARG A 141 -8.38 18.50 6.45
CA ARG A 141 -8.43 19.72 7.27
C ARG A 141 -7.11 20.50 7.24
N MET A 142 -5.98 19.80 7.29
CA MET A 142 -4.66 20.42 7.19
C MET A 142 -4.41 21.01 5.80
N SER A 143 -4.95 20.41 4.74
CA SER A 143 -4.90 20.95 3.38
C SER A 143 -5.71 22.24 3.24
N GLN A 144 -6.86 22.36 3.93
CA GLN A 144 -7.62 23.62 3.95
C GLN A 144 -6.81 24.77 4.58
N LYS A 145 -6.10 24.49 5.69
CA LYS A 145 -5.29 25.50 6.39
C LYS A 145 -3.95 25.79 5.71
N TYR A 146 -3.29 24.74 5.21
CA TYR A 146 -1.99 24.81 4.54
C TYR A 146 -2.05 24.10 3.18
N PRO A 147 -2.52 24.78 2.12
CA PRO A 147 -2.85 24.15 0.84
C PRO A 147 -1.68 23.43 0.15
N HIS A 148 -0.44 23.84 0.40
CA HIS A 148 0.74 23.28 -0.27
C HIS A 148 1.57 22.35 0.61
N ALA A 149 1.45 22.46 1.94
CA ALA A 149 2.33 21.77 2.89
C ALA A 149 1.57 20.78 3.78
N GLY A 150 0.28 21.00 4.04
CA GLY A 150 -0.47 20.28 5.06
C GLY A 150 -0.49 18.76 4.86
N ARG A 151 -0.66 18.30 3.61
CA ARG A 151 -0.64 16.86 3.28
C ARG A 151 0.75 16.26 3.47
N VAL A 152 1.78 16.91 2.93
CA VAL A 152 3.18 16.46 3.04
C VAL A 152 3.61 16.36 4.51
N MET A 153 3.22 17.33 5.35
CA MET A 153 3.48 17.30 6.80
C MET A 153 2.85 16.08 7.48
N CYS A 154 1.61 15.73 7.12
CA CYS A 154 0.92 14.56 7.67
C CYS A 154 1.63 13.25 7.28
N ALA A 155 2.09 13.14 6.02
CA ALA A 155 2.86 11.97 5.58
C ALA A 155 4.23 11.87 6.26
N GLN A 156 4.94 12.99 6.43
CA GLN A 156 6.21 13.00 7.16
C GLN A 156 6.03 12.61 8.63
N PHE A 157 5.00 13.11 9.28
CA PHE A 157 4.67 12.71 10.65
C PHE A 157 4.41 11.19 10.74
N SER A 158 3.60 10.66 9.83
CA SER A 158 3.31 9.22 9.72
C SER A 158 4.57 8.37 9.52
N ALA A 159 5.41 8.74 8.55
CA ALA A 159 6.67 8.04 8.27
C ALA A 159 7.65 8.13 9.46
N PHE A 160 7.75 9.31 10.08
CA PHE A 160 8.60 9.52 11.25
C PHE A 160 8.15 8.69 12.44
N MET A 161 6.84 8.65 12.74
CA MET A 161 6.29 7.84 13.84
C MET A 161 6.51 6.33 13.65
N GLY A 162 6.71 5.87 12.41
CA GLY A 162 7.11 4.49 12.14
C GLY A 162 8.44 4.08 12.78
N ILE A 163 9.39 5.00 12.92
CA ILE A 163 10.72 4.75 13.51
C ILE A 163 10.64 4.45 15.02
N PRO A 164 10.12 5.34 15.89
CA PRO A 164 10.04 5.08 17.31
C PRO A 164 9.16 3.88 17.63
N PHE A 165 8.06 3.66 16.91
CA PHE A 165 7.22 2.48 17.13
C PHE A 165 7.92 1.18 16.73
N SER A 166 8.68 1.17 15.63
CA SER A 166 9.48 -0.01 15.24
C SER A 166 10.58 -0.31 16.27
N LEU A 167 11.27 0.72 16.77
CA LEU A 167 12.26 0.58 17.84
C LEU A 167 11.64 0.09 19.14
N PHE A 168 10.49 0.64 19.52
CA PHE A 168 9.80 0.24 20.73
C PHE A 168 9.34 -1.22 20.64
N LEU A 169 8.68 -1.59 19.54
CA LEU A 169 8.13 -2.93 19.31
C LEU A 169 9.22 -4.02 19.32
N LEU A 170 10.33 -3.81 18.59
CA LEU A 170 11.32 -4.86 18.32
C LEU A 170 12.53 -4.84 19.27
N ARG A 171 12.77 -3.73 20.00
CA ARG A 171 13.94 -3.58 20.89
C ARG A 171 13.58 -3.36 22.35
N VAL A 172 12.49 -2.64 22.67
CA VAL A 172 12.16 -2.26 24.05
C VAL A 172 11.28 -3.31 24.72
N ILE A 173 10.32 -3.89 23.99
CA ILE A 173 9.43 -4.90 24.57
C ILE A 173 10.21 -6.21 24.79
N PRO A 174 10.23 -6.77 26.01
CA PRO A 174 10.85 -8.06 26.27
C PRO A 174 10.12 -9.13 25.44
N GLN A 175 10.89 -10.02 24.80
CA GLN A 175 10.38 -11.09 23.93
C GLN A 175 9.77 -12.22 24.75
N GLU A 176 8.67 -11.91 25.43
CA GLU A 176 7.95 -12.81 26.32
C GLU A 176 6.44 -12.77 26.03
N VAL A 177 5.79 -13.92 26.18
CA VAL A 177 4.34 -14.08 25.99
C VAL A 177 3.53 -13.26 27.02
N SER A 178 4.14 -12.96 28.18
CA SER A 178 3.57 -12.15 29.27
C SER A 178 3.20 -10.72 28.82
N SER A 179 3.85 -10.20 27.78
CA SER A 179 3.70 -8.81 27.32
C SER A 179 2.63 -8.62 26.22
N TYR A 180 1.66 -9.53 26.12
CA TYR A 180 0.62 -9.50 25.07
C TYR A 180 -0.08 -8.14 24.92
N TYR A 181 -0.52 -7.54 26.03
CA TYR A 181 -1.23 -6.25 25.99
C TYR A 181 -0.35 -5.11 25.49
N THR A 182 0.94 -5.10 25.86
CA THR A 182 1.91 -4.11 25.38
C THR A 182 2.12 -4.24 23.88
N TYR A 183 2.20 -5.47 23.35
CA TYR A 183 2.25 -5.72 21.90
C TYR A 183 0.98 -5.25 21.20
N ALA A 184 -0.20 -5.58 21.73
CA ALA A 184 -1.48 -5.21 21.15
C ALA A 184 -1.64 -3.68 21.04
N THR A 185 -1.37 -2.95 22.13
CA THR A 185 -1.46 -1.49 22.15
C THR A 185 -0.43 -0.85 21.23
N THR A 186 0.82 -1.34 21.23
CA THR A 186 1.88 -0.81 20.37
C THR A 186 1.54 -1.01 18.89
N LEU A 187 1.12 -2.22 18.50
CA LEU A 187 0.73 -2.51 17.12
C LEU A 187 -0.49 -1.70 16.68
N PHE A 188 -1.49 -1.53 17.55
CA PHE A 188 -2.64 -0.69 17.24
C PHE A 188 -2.22 0.76 16.95
N LEU A 189 -1.42 1.36 17.84
CA LEU A 189 -0.94 2.74 17.69
C LEU A 189 0.00 2.90 16.49
N MET A 190 0.84 1.89 16.24
CA MET A 190 1.73 1.84 15.10
C MET A 190 0.93 1.79 13.79
N GLY A 191 -0.04 0.88 13.65
CA GLY A 191 -0.90 0.82 12.46
C GLY A 191 -1.74 2.08 12.29
N PHE A 192 -2.23 2.64 13.41
CA PHE A 192 -2.97 3.89 13.42
C PHE A 192 -2.16 5.06 12.89
N THR A 193 -0.85 5.13 13.13
CA THR A 193 0.00 6.26 12.73
C THR A 193 0.67 6.09 11.38
N ILE A 194 1.12 4.89 11.01
CA ILE A 194 1.93 4.65 9.79
C ILE A 194 1.08 4.63 8.52
N SER A 195 -0.21 4.35 8.63
CA SER A 195 -1.11 4.16 7.47
C SER A 195 -1.46 5.44 6.71
N TRP A 196 -1.07 6.62 7.21
CA TRP A 196 -1.58 7.88 6.67
C TRP A 196 -0.95 8.23 5.33
N CYS A 197 0.29 7.82 5.04
CA CYS A 197 1.03 8.24 3.85
C CYS A 197 0.25 8.09 2.52
N ALA A 198 -0.40 6.93 2.33
CA ALA A 198 -1.13 6.63 1.11
C ALA A 198 -2.44 7.42 0.97
N THR A 199 -3.24 7.51 2.05
CA THR A 199 -4.56 8.16 2.03
C THR A 199 -4.52 9.67 2.24
N ALA A 200 -3.57 10.18 3.02
CA ALA A 200 -3.40 11.59 3.32
C ALA A 200 -2.73 12.36 2.17
N THR A 201 -1.76 11.74 1.51
CA THR A 201 -0.84 12.46 0.61
C THR A 201 -0.80 11.87 -0.78
N ASN A 202 -0.35 10.63 -0.95
CA ASN A 202 -0.07 10.10 -2.30
C ASN A 202 -1.32 10.12 -3.19
N GLY A 203 -2.43 9.56 -2.70
CA GLY A 203 -3.71 9.55 -3.42
C GLY A 203 -4.22 10.95 -3.80
N PRO A 204 -4.43 11.86 -2.81
CA PRO A 204 -4.94 13.19 -3.06
C PRO A 204 -4.00 14.10 -3.87
N VAL A 205 -2.68 13.98 -3.70
CA VAL A 205 -1.70 14.77 -4.48
C VAL A 205 -1.78 14.41 -5.95
N PHE A 206 -1.88 13.12 -6.30
CA PHE A 206 -2.08 12.71 -7.69
C PHE A 206 -3.40 13.23 -8.29
N ALA A 207 -4.46 13.29 -7.48
CA ALA A 207 -5.74 13.84 -7.94
C ALA A 207 -5.64 15.34 -8.28
N GLU A 208 -4.79 16.09 -7.58
CA GLU A 208 -4.61 17.53 -7.81
C GLU A 208 -3.63 17.87 -8.93
N VAL A 209 -2.61 17.02 -9.14
CA VAL A 209 -1.56 17.29 -10.13
C VAL A 209 -1.96 16.78 -11.53
N VAL A 210 -2.83 15.78 -11.62
CA VAL A 210 -3.17 15.14 -12.90
C VAL A 210 -4.62 15.40 -13.30
N PRO A 211 -4.86 15.77 -14.58
CA PRO A 211 -6.21 15.97 -15.10
C PRO A 211 -7.05 14.68 -15.01
N PRO A 212 -8.39 14.78 -14.86
CA PRO A 212 -9.27 13.64 -14.66
C PRO A 212 -9.09 12.51 -15.67
N LYS A 213 -8.79 12.85 -16.93
CA LYS A 213 -8.59 11.92 -18.05
C LYS A 213 -7.44 10.93 -17.81
N HIS A 214 -6.43 11.28 -17.01
CA HIS A 214 -5.23 10.46 -16.80
C HIS A 214 -5.04 9.97 -15.34
N ARG A 215 -5.99 10.26 -14.44
CA ARG A 215 -5.90 9.88 -13.01
C ARG A 215 -5.77 8.38 -12.80
N THR A 216 -6.56 7.57 -13.50
CA THR A 216 -6.49 6.11 -13.38
C THR A 216 -5.12 5.57 -13.80
N MET A 217 -4.51 6.17 -14.83
CA MET A 217 -3.20 5.76 -15.33
C MET A 217 -2.08 6.04 -14.31
N ILE A 218 -2.07 7.23 -13.70
CA ILE A 218 -1.04 7.55 -12.69
C ILE A 218 -1.14 6.65 -11.46
N TYR A 219 -2.35 6.36 -10.97
CA TYR A 219 -2.53 5.43 -9.85
C TYR A 219 -2.09 4.01 -10.20
N ALA A 220 -2.40 3.54 -11.40
CA ALA A 220 -1.99 2.21 -11.86
C ALA A 220 -0.46 2.12 -12.00
N LEU A 221 0.17 3.15 -12.57
CA LEU A 221 1.62 3.19 -12.78
C LEU A 221 2.39 3.27 -11.46
N ASP A 222 1.93 4.13 -10.54
CA ASP A 222 2.46 4.23 -9.17
C ASP A 222 2.43 2.87 -8.46
N ARG A 223 1.24 2.25 -8.39
CA ARG A 223 1.08 0.94 -7.76
C ARG A 223 1.90 -0.15 -8.42
N ALA A 224 2.02 -0.15 -9.75
CA ALA A 224 2.82 -1.12 -10.47
C ALA A 224 4.30 -1.01 -10.09
N PHE A 225 4.86 0.20 -10.01
CA PHE A 225 6.25 0.40 -9.61
C PHE A 225 6.47 0.07 -8.13
N GLU A 226 5.65 0.60 -7.24
CA GLU A 226 5.75 0.37 -5.79
C GLU A 226 5.70 -1.13 -5.45
N VAL A 227 4.69 -1.86 -5.94
CA VAL A 227 4.47 -3.27 -5.61
C VAL A 227 5.52 -4.18 -6.26
N SER A 228 5.94 -3.87 -7.49
CA SER A 228 6.98 -4.66 -8.16
C SER A 228 8.29 -4.60 -7.38
N PHE A 229 8.68 -3.41 -6.91
CA PHE A 229 9.92 -3.26 -6.15
C PHE A 229 9.81 -3.82 -4.73
N SER A 230 8.64 -3.67 -4.12
CA SER A 230 8.28 -4.28 -2.85
C SER A 230 8.52 -5.80 -2.83
N SER A 231 8.36 -6.47 -3.98
CA SER A 231 8.55 -7.93 -4.08
C SER A 231 9.99 -8.37 -3.76
N PHE A 232 10.99 -7.50 -3.94
CA PHE A 232 12.39 -7.81 -3.58
C PHE A 232 12.67 -7.69 -2.08
N ALA A 233 11.85 -6.95 -1.34
CA ALA A 233 12.09 -6.68 0.07
C ALA A 233 11.95 -7.92 0.96
N ALA A 234 10.97 -8.79 0.69
CA ALA A 234 10.79 -10.03 1.45
C ALA A 234 12.01 -10.99 1.35
N PRO A 235 12.55 -11.28 0.15
CA PRO A 235 13.81 -12.00 0.02
C PRO A 235 14.99 -11.32 0.74
N ILE A 236 15.10 -9.98 0.69
CA ILE A 236 16.17 -9.25 1.37
C ILE A 236 16.06 -9.42 2.90
N VAL A 237 14.84 -9.34 3.47
CA VAL A 237 14.61 -9.58 4.90
C VAL A 237 15.06 -10.99 5.29
N GLY A 238 14.70 -12.00 4.49
CA GLY A 238 15.13 -13.39 4.70
C GLY A 238 16.65 -13.55 4.67
N ILE A 239 17.30 -13.07 3.60
CA ILE A 239 18.76 -13.14 3.44
C ILE A 239 19.49 -12.39 4.55
N LEU A 240 19.01 -11.22 4.94
CA LEU A 240 19.58 -10.42 6.02
C LEU A 240 19.50 -11.16 7.35
N SER A 241 18.36 -11.79 7.62
CA SER A 241 18.14 -12.59 8.84
C SER A 241 19.06 -13.82 8.86
N GLU A 242 19.15 -14.57 7.76
CA GLU A 242 19.99 -15.78 7.65
C GLU A 242 21.49 -15.47 7.65
N LYS A 243 21.97 -14.57 6.78
CA LYS A 243 23.41 -14.37 6.55
C LYS A 243 24.08 -13.41 7.52
N ILE A 244 23.37 -12.39 8.00
CA ILE A 244 23.97 -11.34 8.84
C ILE A 244 23.65 -11.58 10.31
N TYR A 245 22.42 -12.00 10.63
CA TYR A 245 22.01 -12.24 12.02
C TYR A 245 22.07 -13.71 12.43
N GLY A 246 22.37 -14.61 11.50
CA GLY A 246 22.63 -16.03 11.78
C GLY A 246 21.38 -16.85 12.04
N TYR A 247 20.26 -16.49 11.39
CA TYR A 247 19.01 -17.26 11.48
C TYR A 247 19.18 -18.65 10.88
N ASP A 248 18.94 -19.71 11.66
CA ASP A 248 18.99 -21.10 11.19
C ASP A 248 17.60 -21.76 11.27
N SER A 249 16.96 -21.87 10.10
CA SER A 249 15.64 -22.47 9.93
C SER A 249 15.56 -23.94 10.42
N LYS A 250 16.69 -24.64 10.53
CA LYS A 250 16.73 -26.05 10.97
C LYS A 250 16.79 -26.22 12.49
N SER A 251 17.14 -25.15 13.21
CA SER A 251 17.25 -25.13 14.67
C SER A 251 15.99 -24.62 15.37
N VAL A 252 14.97 -24.24 14.60
CA VAL A 252 13.69 -23.75 15.12
C VAL A 252 12.90 -24.93 15.67
N ASP A 253 12.71 -24.96 16.99
CA ASP A 253 11.79 -25.89 17.62
C ASP A 253 10.34 -25.50 17.28
N PRO A 254 9.58 -26.36 16.57
CA PRO A 254 8.23 -26.04 16.11
C PRO A 254 7.19 -26.00 17.25
N VAL A 255 7.57 -26.36 18.49
CA VAL A 255 6.65 -26.48 19.64
C VAL A 255 6.89 -25.40 20.71
N LEU A 256 8.13 -24.93 20.90
CA LEU A 256 8.46 -23.92 21.92
C LEU A 256 8.88 -22.56 21.32
N GLY A 257 9.17 -22.49 20.02
CA GLY A 257 9.85 -21.33 19.45
C GLY A 257 11.30 -21.22 19.93
N SER A 258 12.11 -20.43 19.24
CA SER A 258 13.51 -20.22 19.62
C SER A 258 13.75 -18.73 19.85
N THR A 259 14.04 -18.36 21.10
CA THR A 259 14.29 -16.97 21.52
C THR A 259 15.51 -16.36 20.81
N ARG A 260 16.50 -17.20 20.46
CA ARG A 260 17.67 -16.79 19.68
C ARG A 260 17.29 -16.40 18.26
N GLU A 261 16.46 -17.22 17.61
CA GLU A 261 15.98 -16.98 16.24
C GLU A 261 15.01 -15.80 16.19
N ALA A 262 14.15 -15.65 17.21
CA ALA A 262 13.29 -14.49 17.38
C ALA A 262 14.10 -13.18 17.51
N MET A 263 15.24 -13.21 18.20
CA MET A 263 16.14 -12.05 18.30
C MET A 263 16.90 -11.75 17.01
N ALA A 264 17.32 -12.79 16.27
CA ALA A 264 17.97 -12.62 14.98
C ALA A 264 17.00 -11.99 13.95
N LEU A 265 15.78 -12.51 13.90
CA LEU A 265 14.71 -11.98 13.04
C LEU A 265 14.30 -10.57 13.46
N SER A 266 14.15 -10.27 14.75
CA SER A 266 13.76 -8.92 15.20
C SER A 266 14.78 -7.85 14.80
N ARG A 267 16.07 -8.16 14.79
CA ARG A 267 17.13 -7.24 14.35
C ARG A 267 17.09 -7.02 12.84
N GLY A 268 16.85 -8.07 12.05
CA GLY A 268 16.64 -7.99 10.61
C GLY A 268 15.42 -7.12 10.26
N LEU A 269 14.29 -7.35 10.95
CA LEU A 269 13.08 -6.55 10.81
C LEU A 269 13.32 -5.10 11.21
N LEU A 270 14.00 -4.85 12.34
CA LEU A 270 14.25 -3.49 12.81
C LEU A 270 15.07 -2.68 11.79
N ALA A 271 16.12 -3.26 11.21
CA ALA A 271 16.92 -2.60 10.19
C ALA A 271 16.09 -2.28 8.93
N MET A 272 15.27 -3.24 8.49
CA MET A 272 14.41 -3.12 7.30
C MET A 272 13.17 -2.25 7.51
N MET A 273 12.87 -1.85 8.74
CA MET A 273 11.79 -0.90 9.04
C MET A 273 12.33 0.50 9.30
N VAL A 274 13.33 0.66 10.18
CA VAL A 274 13.85 1.97 10.60
C VAL A 274 14.54 2.70 9.45
N VAL A 275 15.41 2.02 8.69
CA VAL A 275 16.16 2.67 7.60
C VAL A 275 15.22 3.15 6.50
N PRO A 276 14.28 2.31 5.98
CA PRO A 276 13.38 2.78 4.95
C PRO A 276 12.36 3.80 5.45
N PHE A 277 11.85 3.73 6.69
CA PHE A 277 10.99 4.79 7.23
C PHE A 277 11.73 6.13 7.33
N GLY A 278 13.00 6.13 7.74
CA GLY A 278 13.85 7.32 7.73
C GLY A 278 14.04 7.91 6.34
N LEU A 279 14.42 7.07 5.37
CA LEU A 279 14.57 7.49 3.98
C LEU A 279 13.25 7.97 3.36
N CYS A 280 12.14 7.32 3.69
CA CYS A 280 10.80 7.71 3.27
C CYS A 280 10.44 9.11 3.76
N SER A 281 10.70 9.42 5.04
CA SER A 281 10.51 10.76 5.60
C SER A 281 11.37 11.83 4.92
N LEU A 282 12.61 11.47 4.54
CA LEU A 282 13.52 12.36 3.83
C LEU A 282 13.07 12.63 2.38
N PHE A 283 12.58 11.61 1.69
CA PHE A 283 12.07 11.74 0.31
C PHE A 283 10.76 12.52 0.22
N TYR A 284 10.02 12.67 1.31
CA TYR A 284 8.92 13.63 1.37
C TYR A 284 9.37 15.10 1.43
N SER A 285 10.61 15.41 1.82
CA SER A 285 11.06 16.81 1.92
C SER A 285 11.12 17.55 0.58
N PRO A 286 11.62 16.96 -0.52
CA PRO A 286 11.53 17.56 -1.85
C PRO A 286 10.10 17.90 -2.30
N LEU A 287 9.10 17.17 -1.78
CA LEU A 287 7.70 17.32 -2.18
C LEU A 287 7.13 18.70 -1.83
N TYR A 288 7.66 19.40 -0.81
CA TYR A 288 7.23 20.77 -0.48
C TYR A 288 7.47 21.77 -1.62
N TRP A 289 8.51 21.56 -2.43
CA TRP A 289 8.84 22.44 -3.55
C TRP A 289 8.18 21.99 -4.85
N THR A 290 8.27 20.69 -5.18
CA THR A 290 7.75 20.15 -6.45
C THR A 290 6.23 20.20 -6.50
N PHE A 291 5.54 19.87 -5.40
CA PHE A 291 4.08 19.88 -5.37
C PHE A 291 3.51 21.28 -5.59
N LYS A 292 4.15 22.31 -5.04
CA LYS A 292 3.70 23.70 -5.24
C LYS A 292 3.76 24.10 -6.72
N GLN A 293 4.83 23.74 -7.41
CA GLN A 293 5.03 24.07 -8.82
C GLN A 293 4.07 23.29 -9.72
N ASP A 294 3.98 21.97 -9.52
CA ASP A 294 3.14 21.10 -10.37
C ASP A 294 1.65 21.39 -10.21
N ARG A 295 1.21 21.71 -8.99
CA ARG A 295 -0.18 22.10 -8.72
C ARG A 295 -0.56 23.39 -9.44
N GLU A 296 0.34 24.36 -9.51
CA GLU A 296 0.08 25.63 -10.19
C GLU A 296 0.01 25.43 -11.70
N ILE A 297 0.91 24.61 -12.27
CA ILE A 297 0.87 24.21 -13.68
C ILE A 297 -0.47 23.52 -14.01
N ALA A 298 -0.92 22.60 -13.15
CA ALA A 298 -2.20 21.91 -13.32
C ALA A 298 -3.40 22.87 -13.24
N ARG A 299 -3.38 23.84 -12.33
CA ARG A 299 -4.43 24.88 -12.24
C ARG A 299 -4.49 25.74 -13.48
N ILE A 300 -3.35 26.22 -13.98
CA ILE A 300 -3.28 27.02 -15.21
C ILE A 300 -3.80 26.22 -16.40
N ALA A 301 -3.44 24.93 -16.50
CA ALA A 301 -3.93 24.06 -17.57
C ALA A 301 -5.45 23.87 -17.51
N SER A 302 -6.00 23.64 -16.31
CA SER A 302 -7.46 23.50 -16.12
C SER A 302 -8.22 24.79 -16.40
N ALA A 303 -7.67 25.95 -16.03
CA ALA A 303 -8.27 27.25 -16.34
C ALA A 303 -8.35 27.47 -17.85
N LYS A 304 -7.26 27.18 -18.59
CA LYS A 304 -7.26 27.26 -20.05
C LYS A 304 -8.26 26.30 -20.70
N GLU A 305 -8.39 25.07 -20.21
CA GLU A 305 -9.40 24.13 -20.74
C GLU A 305 -10.83 24.63 -20.51
N THR A 306 -11.07 25.36 -19.42
CA THR A 306 -12.38 25.96 -19.11
C THR A 306 -12.67 27.21 -19.96
N GLU A 307 -11.66 28.02 -20.27
CA GLU A 307 -11.79 29.19 -21.16
C GLU A 307 -11.97 28.81 -22.64
N MET A 308 -11.60 27.59 -23.04
CA MET A 308 -11.76 27.07 -24.40
C MET A 308 -13.10 26.33 -24.64
N LEU A 309 -13.92 26.15 -23.60
CA LEU A 309 -15.26 25.53 -23.64
C LEU A 309 -16.35 26.60 -23.65
#